data_AF-A0A4Y2QF30-F1
#
_entry.id   AF-A0A4Y2QF30-F1
#
_cell.length_a   1.000
_cell.length_b   1.000
_cell.length_c   1.000
_cell.angle_alpha   90.00
_cell.angle_beta   90.00
_cell.angle_gamma   90.00
#
_symmetry.space_group_name_H-M   'P 1'
#
loop_
_entity.id
_entity.type
_entity.pdbx_description
1 polymer ?
#
loop_
_entity_poly.entity_id
_entity_poly.type
_entity_poly.pdbx_seq_one_letter_code
_entity_poly.pdbx_strand_id
1 'polypeptide(L)'
;MPRPPYCATILFELHEMADATMAVRLLYLNSTDPLKDVGKPHVLVLDSCSEFCPIEIFTMKIQHLIPDNWEQECQVVTSDTCENIHLDVRSLPKTDEL
;
A
#
# COMPACT_ATOMS: atom_id res chain seq x y z
N MET A 1 7.73 -9.61 11.21
CA MET A 1 8.29 -8.32 10.77
C MET A 1 8.30 -7.36 11.96
N PRO A 2 9.39 -6.63 12.20
CA PRO A 2 9.38 -5.56 13.20
C PRO A 2 8.42 -4.44 12.79
N ARG A 3 7.85 -3.74 13.77
CA ARG A 3 6.99 -2.56 13.52
C ARG A 3 7.85 -1.45 12.90
N PRO A 4 7.39 -0.76 11.83
CA PRO A 4 8.10 0.40 11.30
C PRO A 4 8.28 1.47 12.40
N PRO A 5 9.51 2.01 12.60
CA PRO A 5 9.72 3.09 13.55
C PRO A 5 9.03 4.38 13.11
N TYR A 6 8.90 5.35 14.02
CA TYR A 6 8.43 6.68 13.66
C TYR A 6 9.29 7.27 12.55
N CYS A 7 8.65 8.02 11.64
CA CYS A 7 9.27 8.61 10.45
C CYS A 7 9.85 7.59 9.45
N ALA A 8 9.60 6.29 9.63
CA ALA A 8 9.93 5.32 8.60
C ALA A 8 9.21 5.65 7.28
N THR A 9 9.95 5.62 6.17
CA THR A 9 9.45 6.04 4.86
C THR A 9 9.83 5.00 3.81
N ILE A 10 8.89 4.65 2.95
CA ILE A 10 9.16 3.87 1.73
C ILE A 10 9.22 4.84 0.57
N LEU A 11 10.34 4.85 -0.16
CA LEU A 11 10.54 5.70 -1.34
C LEU A 11 10.43 4.85 -2.59
N PHE A 12 9.71 5.39 -3.57
CA PHE A 12 9.61 4.87 -4.92
C PHE A 12 10.24 5.92 -5.83
N GLU A 13 11.43 5.63 -6.34
CA GLU A 13 12.12 6.50 -7.29
C GLU A 13 11.94 5.96 -8.70
N LEU A 14 11.49 6.79 -9.64
CA LEU A 14 11.48 6.47 -11.06
C LEU A 14 12.73 7.08 -11.71
N HIS A 15 13.54 6.24 -12.35
CA HIS A 15 14.80 6.61 -12.99
C HIS A 15 14.74 6.34 -14.48
N GLU A 16 15.25 7.28 -15.28
CA GLU A 16 15.61 7.03 -16.68
C GLU A 16 17.07 6.55 -16.73
N MET A 17 17.29 5.41 -17.36
CA MET A 17 18.58 4.73 -17.44
C MET A 17 19.38 5.22 -18.65
N ALA A 18 20.67 4.87 -18.72
CA ALA A 18 21.57 5.31 -19.79
C ALA A 18 21.15 4.84 -21.20
N ASP A 19 20.39 3.76 -21.28
CA ASP A 19 19.80 3.22 -22.52
C ASP A 19 18.38 3.74 -22.79
N ALA A 20 17.96 4.80 -22.10
CA ALA A 20 16.62 5.41 -22.14
C ALA A 20 15.48 4.49 -21.69
N THR A 21 15.80 3.36 -21.03
CA THR A 21 14.78 2.55 -20.35
C THR A 21 14.41 3.14 -19.00
N MET A 22 13.22 2.81 -18.49
CA MET A 22 12.75 3.28 -17.19
C MET A 22 12.89 2.19 -16.13
N ALA A 23 13.38 2.56 -14.95
CA ALA A 23 13.50 1.64 -13.82
C ALA A 23 12.97 2.25 -12.54
N VAL A 24 12.35 1.42 -11.70
CA VAL A 24 11.91 1.77 -10.36
C VAL A 24 12.95 1.29 -9.35
N ARG A 25 13.32 2.18 -8.43
CA ARG A 25 14.17 1.87 -7.29
C ARG A 25 13.37 2.07 -5.99
N LEU A 26 13.37 1.05 -5.15
CA LEU A 26 12.63 1.04 -3.90
C LEU A 26 13.59 1.15 -2.72
N LEU A 27 13.33 2.10 -1.83
CA LEU A 27 14.14 2.31 -0.62
C LEU A 27 13.25 2.30 0.62
N TYR A 28 13.80 1.79 1.70
CA TYR A 28 13.26 1.94 3.04
C TYR A 28 14.20 2.78 3.89
N LEU A 29 13.71 3.92 4.34
CA LEU A 29 14.37 4.77 5.33
C LEU A 29 13.79 4.45 6.69
N ASN A 30 14.62 4.06 7.64
CA ASN A 30 14.19 3.69 8.99
C ASN A 30 14.77 4.59 10.10
N SER A 31 15.23 5.80 9.75
CA SER A 31 15.65 6.80 10.73
C SER A 31 14.45 7.38 11.47
N THR A 32 14.55 7.46 12.80
CA THR A 32 13.56 8.10 13.68
C THR A 32 13.73 9.61 13.80
N ASP A 33 14.83 10.17 13.29
CA ASP A 33 15.13 11.60 13.31
C ASP A 33 15.79 12.03 11.98
N PRO A 34 15.04 11.94 10.86
CA PRO A 34 15.58 12.14 9.52
C PRO A 34 16.08 13.56 9.26
N LEU A 35 15.69 14.54 10.09
CA LEU A 35 16.20 15.91 10.00
C LEU A 35 17.64 16.04 10.50
N LYS A 36 18.08 15.14 11.40
CA LYS A 36 19.46 15.11 11.90
C LYS A 36 20.32 14.14 11.11
N ASP A 37 19.78 12.95 10.84
CA ASP A 37 20.45 11.90 10.09
C ASP A 37 19.41 11.06 9.36
N VAL A 38 19.42 11.11 8.03
CA VAL A 38 18.55 10.28 7.18
C VAL A 38 18.95 8.79 7.28
N GLY A 39 20.17 8.50 7.74
CA GLY A 39 20.74 7.17 7.78
C GLY A 39 21.07 6.63 6.39
N LYS A 40 21.57 5.39 6.34
CA LYS A 40 21.76 4.67 5.07
C LYS A 40 20.41 4.10 4.61
N PRO A 41 19.92 4.44 3.40
CA PRO A 41 18.72 3.81 2.85
C PRO A 41 18.90 2.30 2.67
N HIS A 42 17.88 1.53 3.05
CA HIS A 42 17.83 0.08 2.79
C HIS A 42 17.21 -0.15 1.43
N VAL A 43 17.95 -0.75 0.50
CA VAL A 43 17.43 -1.09 -0.83
C VAL A 43 16.45 -2.26 -0.70
N LEU A 44 15.23 -2.07 -1.20
CA LEU A 44 14.23 -3.12 -1.30
C LEU A 44 14.27 -3.70 -2.71
N VAL A 45 14.63 -4.97 -2.84
CA VAL A 45 14.71 -5.65 -4.14
C VAL A 45 13.52 -6.59 -4.29
N LEU A 46 12.74 -6.40 -5.35
CA LEU A 46 11.66 -7.31 -5.69
C LEU A 46 12.21 -8.63 -6.25
N ASP A 47 11.51 -9.74 -6.01
CA ASP A 47 11.88 -11.03 -6.57
C ASP A 47 12.00 -10.96 -8.09
N SER A 48 13.11 -11.49 -8.61
CA SER A 48 13.46 -11.45 -10.05
C SER A 48 13.88 -10.06 -10.58
N CYS A 49 14.13 -9.08 -9.71
CA CYS A 49 14.69 -7.77 -10.07
C CYS A 49 16.06 -7.52 -9.44
N SER A 50 16.74 -6.47 -9.90
CA SER A 50 17.88 -5.84 -9.22
C SER A 50 17.42 -4.58 -8.47
N GLU A 51 18.34 -3.81 -7.89
CA GLU A 51 18.03 -2.52 -7.24
C GLU A 51 17.26 -1.55 -8.16
N PHE A 52 17.57 -1.54 -9.45
CA PHE A 52 16.87 -0.80 -10.48
C PHE A 52 16.01 -1.77 -11.28
N CYS A 53 14.75 -1.94 -10.85
CA CYS A 53 13.83 -2.89 -11.43
C CYS A 53 13.18 -2.28 -12.69
N PRO A 54 13.29 -2.90 -13.88
CA PRO A 54 12.62 -2.39 -15.09
C PRO A 54 11.13 -2.16 -14.85
N ILE A 55 10.59 -1.04 -15.33
CA ILE A 55 9.21 -0.62 -15.02
C ILE A 55 8.17 -1.67 -15.45
N GLU A 56 8.42 -2.41 -16.53
CA GLU A 56 7.53 -3.45 -17.04
C GLU A 56 7.47 -4.64 -16.07
N ILE A 57 8.63 -5.05 -15.53
CA ILE A 57 8.71 -6.14 -14.55
C ILE A 57 8.07 -5.70 -13.23
N PHE A 58 8.35 -4.47 -12.78
CA PHE A 58 7.75 -3.90 -11.58
C PHE A 58 6.22 -3.89 -11.67
N THR A 59 5.68 -3.39 -12.78
CA THR A 59 4.23 -3.32 -13.04
C THR A 59 3.61 -4.72 -13.03
N MET A 60 4.19 -5.66 -13.77
CA MET A 60 3.72 -7.05 -13.79
C MET A 60 3.71 -7.67 -12.38
N LYS A 61 4.75 -7.41 -11.58
CA LYS A 61 4.87 -7.95 -10.21
C LYS A 61 3.86 -7.34 -9.26
N ILE A 62 3.47 -6.08 -9.42
CA ILE A 62 2.57 -5.41 -8.46
C ILE A 62 1.11 -5.50 -8.90
N GLN A 63 0.82 -5.73 -10.17
CA GLN A 63 -0.54 -5.75 -10.72
C GLN A 63 -1.51 -6.61 -9.90
N HIS A 64 -1.09 -7.80 -9.47
CA HIS A 64 -1.94 -8.72 -8.70
C HIS A 64 -2.23 -8.26 -7.26
N LEU A 65 -1.56 -7.21 -6.77
CA LEU A 65 -1.79 -6.58 -5.46
C LEU A 65 -2.72 -5.37 -5.57
N ILE A 66 -3.01 -4.90 -6.77
CA ILE A 66 -3.90 -3.78 -7.03
C ILE A 66 -5.32 -4.34 -7.19
N PRO A 67 -6.29 -3.89 -6.39
CA PRO A 67 -7.68 -4.34 -6.52
C PRO A 67 -8.26 -3.90 -7.86
N ASP A 68 -9.09 -4.76 -8.47
CA ASP A 68 -9.85 -4.41 -9.68
C ASP A 68 -11.05 -3.52 -9.30
N ASN A 69 -11.65 -3.77 -8.14
CA ASN A 69 -12.76 -2.99 -7.61
C ASN A 69 -12.71 -2.97 -6.07
N TRP A 70 -12.11 -1.92 -5.51
CA TRP A 70 -11.91 -1.77 -4.07
C TRP A 70 -13.23 -1.82 -3.28
N GLU A 71 -14.26 -1.12 -3.75
CA GLU A 71 -15.55 -1.05 -3.07
C GLU A 71 -16.24 -2.42 -2.99
N GLN A 72 -16.24 -3.16 -4.11
CA GLN A 72 -16.81 -4.49 -4.18
C GLN A 72 -16.01 -5.48 -3.32
N GLU A 73 -14.68 -5.48 -3.44
CA GLU A 73 -13.79 -6.36 -2.69
C GLU A 73 -13.89 -6.11 -1.17
N CYS A 74 -14.07 -4.85 -0.77
CA CYS A 74 -14.24 -4.45 0.63
C CYS A 74 -15.70 -4.46 1.11
N GLN A 75 -16.67 -4.78 0.24
CA GLN A 75 -18.11 -4.75 0.55
C GLN A 75 -18.55 -3.42 1.17
N VAL A 76 -17.99 -2.30 0.67
CA VAL A 76 -18.34 -0.97 1.14
C VAL A 76 -19.79 -0.71 0.72
N VAL A 77 -20.69 -0.66 1.70
CA VAL A 77 -22.08 -0.26 1.50
C VAL A 77 -22.06 1.20 1.08
N THR A 78 -22.17 1.46 -0.22
CA THR A 78 -22.35 2.82 -0.72
C THR A 78 -23.68 3.34 -0.16
N SER A 79 -23.71 4.60 0.27
CA SER A 79 -24.87 5.21 0.94
C SER A 79 -26.18 5.11 0.16
N ASP A 80 -26.12 4.77 -1.13
CA ASP A 80 -27.29 4.54 -1.99
C ASP A 80 -28.02 3.22 -1.69
N THR A 81 -27.45 2.33 -0.89
CA THR A 81 -28.12 1.08 -0.45
C THR A 81 -28.82 1.19 0.91
N CYS A 82 -28.67 2.31 1.62
CA CYS A 82 -29.46 2.61 2.82
C CYS A 82 -30.95 2.90 2.51
N GLU A 83 -31.35 3.07 1.24
CA GLU A 83 -32.76 3.26 0.87
C GLU A 83 -33.51 1.96 0.57
N ASN A 84 -32.85 0.80 0.46
CA ASN A 84 -33.52 -0.44 0.05
C ASN A 84 -33.37 -1.63 0.99
N ILE A 85 -32.79 -1.46 2.18
CA ILE A 85 -33.01 -2.44 3.25
C ILE A 85 -34.10 -1.91 4.16
N HIS A 86 -35.32 -2.40 3.97
CA HIS A 86 -36.27 -2.51 5.07
C HIS A 86 -35.69 -3.49 6.11
N LEU A 87 -34.63 -3.06 6.81
CA LEU A 87 -34.19 -3.71 8.02
C LEU A 87 -35.31 -3.45 9.03
N ASP A 88 -36.09 -4.49 9.33
CA ASP A 88 -36.96 -4.46 10.49
C ASP A 88 -36.07 -4.43 11.74
N VAL A 89 -35.72 -3.21 12.16
CA VAL A 89 -34.85 -2.87 13.31
C VAL A 89 -35.40 -3.46 14.63
N ARG A 90 -36.58 -4.06 14.61
CA ARG A 90 -37.21 -4.76 15.74
C ARG A 90 -36.57 -6.10 16.11
N SER A 91 -35.68 -6.63 15.27
CA SER A 91 -35.11 -7.98 15.44
C SER A 91 -33.68 -8.02 16.02
N LEU A 92 -33.03 -6.87 16.24
CA LEU A 92 -31.72 -6.86 16.90
C LEU A 92 -31.90 -7.01 18.42
N PRO A 93 -31.28 -8.03 19.06
CA PRO A 93 -31.31 -8.15 20.51
C PRO A 93 -30.58 -6.95 21.11
N LYS A 94 -31.30 -6.18 21.94
CA LYS A 94 -30.72 -5.11 22.75
C LYS A 94 -29.70 -5.76 23.68
N THR A 95 -28.42 -5.47 23.48
CA THR A 95 -27.42 -5.67 24.53
C THR A 95 -27.68 -4.60 25.58
N ASP A 96 -28.38 -4.99 26.65
CA ASP A 96 -28.52 -4.17 27.84
C ASP A 96 -27.14 -3.92 28.45
N GLU A 97 -26.89 -2.65 28.79
CA GLU A 97 -25.73 -2.19 29.56
C GLU A 97 -25.62 -2.96 30.89
N LEU A 98 -24.42 -3.40 31.22
CA LEU A 98 -23.98 -3.66 32.59
C LEU A 98 -22.56 -3.14 32.81
#